data_AF-A0A2E1L776-F1
#
_entry.id   AF-A0A2E1L776-F1
#
_cell.length_a   1.000
_cell.length_b   1.000
_cell.length_c   1.000
_cell.angle_alpha   90.00
_cell.angle_beta   90.00
_cell.angle_gamma   90.00
#
_symmetry.space_group_name_H-M   'P 1'
#
loop_
_entity.id
_entity.type
_entity.pdbx_description
1 polymer ?
#
loop_
_entity_poly.entity_id
_entity_poly.type
_entity_poly.pdbx_seq_one_letter_code
_entity_poly.pdbx_strand_id
1 'polypeptide(L)'
;MMKNNNNNMEFKEDNFAAIGIGAMIVFISLILVAAVASAVIIQTAEKLQQNAQKTGEDTSDEMKGKVMVLGGYLDDQANDNYVLVVKLAAGSDPVSTDDVITQMQCGTTQVVGLVGGGTLAIEELDDLDDGIADGGSMAIDRGYGMQITGNADCNGLTEIPVYIHVKGAGSTYELLQIDDRTDGAAII
;
A
#
# COMPACT_ATOMS: atom_id res chain seq x y z
N MET A 1 -74.50 -30.75 57.77
CA MET A 1 -74.44 -30.85 56.30
C MET A 1 -73.52 -29.77 55.77
N MET A 2 -72.65 -30.16 54.82
CA MET A 2 -71.88 -29.35 53.86
C MET A 2 -70.81 -28.37 54.39
N LYS A 3 -69.56 -28.85 54.36
CA LYS A 3 -68.32 -28.06 54.25
C LYS A 3 -68.30 -27.37 52.88
N ASN A 4 -68.13 -26.04 52.89
CA ASN A 4 -67.85 -25.24 51.69
C ASN A 4 -66.73 -24.24 52.01
N ASN A 5 -65.96 -23.87 50.98
CA ASN A 5 -64.83 -22.95 50.90
C ASN A 5 -63.45 -23.47 51.35
N ASN A 6 -62.69 -24.02 50.39
CA ASN A 6 -61.21 -23.93 50.36
C ASN A 6 -60.62 -23.80 48.93
N ASN A 7 -61.42 -23.83 47.86
CA ASN A 7 -60.89 -23.88 46.48
C ASN A 7 -60.37 -22.52 45.97
N ASN A 8 -60.76 -21.39 46.56
CA ASN A 8 -60.41 -20.06 46.04
C ASN A 8 -58.97 -19.59 46.35
N MET A 9 -58.25 -20.23 47.28
CA MET A 9 -56.84 -19.92 47.54
C MET A 9 -55.89 -20.72 46.64
N GLU A 10 -56.23 -21.99 46.36
CA GLU A 10 -55.48 -22.89 45.46
C GLU A 10 -55.40 -22.31 44.04
N PHE A 11 -56.52 -21.85 43.46
CA PHE A 11 -56.52 -21.18 42.15
C PHE A 11 -55.70 -19.88 42.11
N LYS A 12 -55.57 -19.15 43.22
CA LYS A 12 -54.74 -17.93 43.26
C LYS A 12 -53.26 -18.28 43.31
N GLU A 13 -52.88 -19.29 44.09
CA GLU A 13 -51.50 -19.79 44.18
C GLU A 13 -51.00 -20.36 42.85
N ASP A 14 -51.82 -21.11 42.12
CA ASP A 14 -51.48 -21.64 40.78
C ASP A 14 -51.25 -20.52 39.75
N ASN A 15 -52.00 -19.42 39.84
CA ASN A 15 -51.79 -18.26 38.97
C ASN A 15 -50.45 -17.57 39.26
N PHE A 16 -50.04 -17.45 40.53
CA PHE A 16 -48.72 -16.91 40.88
C PHE A 16 -47.58 -17.82 40.43
N ALA A 17 -47.76 -19.14 40.55
CA ALA A 17 -46.80 -20.12 40.03
C ALA A 17 -46.66 -20.02 38.50
N ALA A 18 -47.76 -19.91 37.77
CA ALA A 18 -47.76 -19.75 36.31
C ALA A 18 -47.08 -18.43 35.86
N ILE A 19 -47.31 -17.32 36.57
CA ILE A 19 -46.64 -16.04 36.31
C ILE A 19 -45.12 -16.16 36.54
N GLY A 20 -44.70 -16.85 37.61
CA GLY A 20 -43.29 -17.08 37.91
C GLY A 20 -42.56 -17.88 36.82
N ILE A 21 -43.21 -18.92 36.29
CA ILE A 21 -42.67 -19.69 35.15
C ILE A 21 -42.59 -18.81 33.89
N GLY A 22 -43.62 -18.01 33.61
CA GLY A 22 -43.59 -17.05 32.49
C GLY A 22 -42.45 -16.04 32.61
N ALA A 23 -42.20 -15.53 33.81
CA ALA A 23 -41.09 -14.61 34.09
C ALA A 23 -39.71 -15.27 33.88
N MET A 24 -39.53 -16.53 34.32
CA MET A 24 -38.29 -17.27 34.09
C MET A 24 -38.02 -17.52 32.60
N ILE A 25 -39.06 -17.82 31.82
CA ILE A 25 -38.94 -18.03 30.36
C ILE A 25 -38.47 -16.74 29.67
N VAL A 26 -39.07 -15.60 30.00
CA VAL A 26 -38.65 -14.30 29.46
C VAL A 26 -37.22 -13.97 29.89
N PHE A 27 -36.87 -14.26 31.14
CA PHE A 27 -35.52 -14.02 31.64
C PHE A 27 -34.45 -14.79 30.87
N ILE A 28 -34.66 -16.09 30.64
CA ILE A 28 -33.75 -16.93 29.83
C ILE A 28 -33.72 -16.41 28.38
N SER A 29 -34.87 -16.06 27.81
CA SER A 29 -34.94 -15.54 26.43
C SER A 29 -34.13 -14.26 26.26
N LEU A 30 -34.20 -13.33 27.23
CA LEU A 30 -33.41 -12.09 27.21
C LEU A 30 -31.92 -12.35 27.28
N ILE A 31 -31.48 -13.34 28.08
CA ILE A 31 -30.08 -13.74 28.15
C ILE A 31 -29.60 -14.28 26.80
N LEU A 32 -30.40 -15.12 26.12
CA LEU A 32 -30.03 -15.67 24.82
C LEU A 32 -29.94 -14.59 23.73
N VAL A 33 -30.90 -13.66 23.70
CA VAL A 33 -30.85 -12.52 22.76
C VAL A 33 -29.64 -11.63 23.04
N ALA A 34 -29.36 -11.34 24.31
CA ALA A 34 -28.18 -10.57 24.71
C ALA A 34 -26.87 -11.26 24.31
N ALA A 35 -26.80 -12.59 24.43
CA ALA A 35 -25.63 -13.37 24.03
C ALA A 35 -25.36 -13.28 22.52
N VAL A 36 -26.40 -13.46 21.68
CA VAL A 36 -26.27 -13.33 20.22
C VAL A 36 -25.91 -11.90 19.83
N ALA A 37 -26.56 -10.89 20.42
CA ALA A 37 -26.26 -9.49 20.17
C ALA A 37 -24.80 -9.14 20.55
N SER A 38 -24.33 -9.63 21.69
CA SER A 38 -22.94 -9.43 22.14
C SER A 38 -21.94 -10.06 21.18
N ALA A 39 -22.20 -11.28 20.71
CA ALA A 39 -21.34 -11.95 19.73
C ALA A 39 -21.22 -11.14 18.43
N VAL A 40 -22.32 -10.58 17.92
CA VAL A 40 -22.31 -9.73 16.71
C VAL A 40 -21.59 -8.41 16.95
N ILE A 41 -21.79 -7.78 18.12
CA ILE A 41 -21.08 -6.55 18.50
C ILE A 41 -19.57 -6.80 18.55
N ILE A 42 -19.13 -7.88 19.21
CA ILE A 42 -17.72 -8.25 19.31
C ILE A 42 -17.14 -8.51 17.93
N GLN A 43 -17.80 -9.33 17.11
CA GLN A 43 -17.35 -9.63 15.76
C GLN A 43 -17.21 -8.37 14.89
N THR A 44 -18.14 -7.43 15.02
CA THR A 44 -18.08 -6.16 14.29
C THR A 44 -16.92 -5.30 14.80
N ALA A 45 -16.74 -5.23 16.12
CA ALA A 45 -15.64 -4.49 16.74
C ALA A 45 -14.27 -5.07 16.32
N GLU A 46 -14.11 -6.39 16.32
CA GLU A 46 -12.91 -7.08 15.85
C GLU A 46 -12.64 -6.81 14.38
N LYS A 47 -13.67 -6.92 13.52
CA LYS A 47 -13.54 -6.62 12.10
C LYS A 47 -13.15 -5.15 11.86
N LEU A 48 -13.73 -4.21 12.59
CA LEU A 48 -13.37 -2.80 12.50
C LEU A 48 -11.93 -2.57 12.95
N GLN A 49 -11.47 -3.23 14.00
CA GLN A 49 -10.09 -3.13 14.47
C GLN A 49 -9.09 -3.73 13.47
N GLN A 50 -9.39 -4.89 12.89
CA GLN A 50 -8.56 -5.50 11.84
C GLN A 50 -8.51 -4.62 10.59
N ASN A 51 -9.64 -4.07 10.16
CA ASN A 51 -9.68 -3.14 9.04
C ASN A 51 -8.88 -1.87 9.34
N ALA A 52 -8.99 -1.33 10.56
CA ALA A 52 -8.22 -0.15 10.95
C ALA A 52 -6.71 -0.41 10.99
N GLN A 53 -6.29 -1.58 11.48
CA GLN A 53 -4.89 -2.01 11.46
C GLN A 53 -4.39 -2.17 10.03
N LYS A 54 -5.13 -2.90 9.19
CA LYS A 54 -4.78 -3.09 7.79
C LYS A 54 -4.69 -1.77 7.03
N THR A 55 -5.64 -0.85 7.20
CA THR A 55 -5.57 0.47 6.55
C THR A 55 -4.38 1.28 7.08
N GLY A 56 -4.02 1.14 8.35
CA GLY A 56 -2.81 1.74 8.91
C GLY A 56 -1.53 1.17 8.29
N GLU A 57 -1.46 -0.15 8.12
CA GLU A 57 -0.38 -0.86 7.43
C GLU A 57 -0.29 -0.43 5.97
N ASP A 58 -1.39 -0.52 5.21
CA ASP A 58 -1.46 -0.10 3.80
C ASP A 58 -1.02 1.38 3.63
N THR A 59 -1.45 2.27 4.52
CA THR A 59 -1.05 3.70 4.48
C THR A 59 0.43 3.89 4.82
N SER A 60 0.93 3.13 5.80
CA SER A 60 2.34 3.15 6.18
C SER A 60 3.20 2.65 5.02
N ASP A 61 2.80 1.57 4.38
CA ASP A 61 3.52 0.96 3.26
C ASP A 61 3.53 1.91 2.04
N GLU A 62 2.41 2.55 1.70
CA GLU A 62 2.35 3.59 0.66
C GLU A 62 3.25 4.81 0.94
N MET A 63 3.53 5.11 2.20
CA MET A 63 4.44 6.20 2.60
C MET A 63 5.90 5.77 2.68
N LYS A 64 6.15 4.47 2.85
CA LYS A 64 7.49 3.88 2.85
C LYS A 64 7.98 3.68 1.42
N GLY A 65 9.29 3.46 1.28
CA GLY A 65 9.93 3.11 0.01
C GLY A 65 9.82 4.15 -1.10
N LYS A 66 9.29 5.35 -0.83
CA LYS A 66 9.12 6.38 -1.85
C LYS A 66 10.48 6.86 -2.34
N VAL A 67 10.66 6.89 -3.65
CA VAL A 67 11.88 7.39 -4.31
C VAL A 67 11.71 8.88 -4.62
N MET A 68 12.69 9.69 -4.27
CA MET A 68 12.77 11.10 -4.65
C MET A 68 13.80 11.28 -5.74
N VAL A 69 13.42 11.98 -6.81
CA VAL A 69 14.35 12.41 -7.86
C VAL A 69 15.01 13.72 -7.43
N LEU A 70 16.34 13.79 -7.53
CA LEU A 70 17.15 14.95 -7.18
C LEU A 70 17.61 15.73 -8.42
N GLY A 71 17.73 15.03 -9.54
CA GLY A 71 18.12 15.56 -10.84
C GLY A 71 18.29 14.42 -11.84
N GLY A 72 18.61 14.75 -13.08
CA GLY A 72 18.91 13.75 -14.09
C GLY A 72 19.67 14.34 -15.26
N TYR A 73 20.31 13.47 -16.03
CA TYR A 73 21.01 13.81 -17.25
C TYR A 73 20.88 12.69 -18.30
N LEU A 74 21.14 13.03 -19.56
CA LEU A 74 21.26 12.06 -20.65
C LEU A 74 22.66 11.46 -20.69
N ASP A 75 22.74 10.15 -20.87
CA ASP A 75 23.98 9.41 -21.19
C ASP A 75 23.85 8.85 -22.63
N ASP A 76 24.64 9.40 -23.56
CA ASP A 76 24.60 8.97 -24.97
C ASP A 76 25.48 7.71 -25.19
N GLN A 77 24.91 6.56 -24.86
CA GLN A 77 25.44 5.26 -25.26
C GLN A 77 24.56 4.60 -26.33
N ALA A 78 24.66 5.06 -27.58
CA ALA A 78 24.06 4.47 -28.78
C ALA A 78 22.50 4.35 -28.80
N ASN A 79 21.83 4.56 -27.66
CA ASN A 79 20.39 4.62 -27.43
C ASN A 79 20.13 5.50 -26.18
N ASP A 80 20.30 6.82 -26.27
CA ASP A 80 20.01 7.85 -25.25
C ASP A 80 19.49 7.31 -23.90
N ASN A 81 20.40 6.91 -23.01
CA ASN A 81 20.04 6.43 -21.68
C ASN A 81 19.65 7.63 -20.82
N TYR A 82 18.60 7.47 -20.01
CA TYR A 82 18.16 8.49 -19.06
C TYR A 82 18.70 8.14 -17.69
N VAL A 83 19.61 8.95 -17.16
CA VAL A 83 20.16 8.76 -15.82
C VAL A 83 19.48 9.72 -14.87
N LEU A 84 18.83 9.19 -13.83
CA LEU A 84 18.23 9.96 -12.75
C LEU A 84 19.05 9.75 -11.49
N VAL A 85 19.38 10.85 -10.82
CA VAL A 85 19.95 10.82 -9.47
C VAL A 85 18.79 10.77 -8.49
N VAL A 86 18.68 9.67 -7.76
CA VAL A 86 17.54 9.40 -6.88
C VAL A 86 17.99 9.05 -5.47
N LYS A 87 17.12 9.25 -4.49
CA LYS A 87 17.31 8.77 -3.11
C LYS A 87 16.00 8.31 -2.51
N LEU A 88 16.03 7.46 -1.50
CA LEU A 88 14.84 7.18 -0.72
C LEU A 88 14.39 8.41 0.07
N ALA A 89 13.07 8.58 0.19
CA ALA A 89 12.45 9.59 1.03
C ALA A 89 12.75 9.32 2.52
N ALA A 90 12.67 10.37 3.34
CA ALA A 90 12.84 10.22 4.78
C ALA A 90 11.70 9.37 5.37
N GLY A 91 12.03 8.40 6.22
CA GLY A 91 11.07 7.48 6.82
C GLY A 91 10.76 6.23 5.98
N SER A 92 11.42 6.07 4.83
CA SER A 92 11.40 4.82 4.06
C SER A 92 12.20 3.73 4.76
N ASP A 93 11.83 2.47 4.53
CA ASP A 93 12.68 1.32 4.81
C ASP A 93 13.58 1.03 3.58
N PRO A 94 14.66 0.25 3.71
CA PRO A 94 15.45 -0.19 2.57
C PRO A 94 14.60 -0.93 1.54
N VAL A 95 14.84 -0.67 0.25
CA VAL A 95 14.07 -1.21 -0.87
C VAL A 95 14.99 -2.05 -1.75
N SER A 96 14.54 -3.23 -2.19
CA SER A 96 15.28 -4.02 -3.18
C SER A 96 15.23 -3.33 -4.54
N THR A 97 16.34 -3.26 -5.28
CA THR A 97 16.33 -2.65 -6.63
C THR A 97 15.39 -3.42 -7.57
N ASP A 98 15.30 -4.74 -7.42
CA ASP A 98 14.35 -5.62 -8.12
C ASP A 98 12.86 -5.25 -7.95
N ASP A 99 12.52 -4.58 -6.85
CA ASP A 99 11.15 -4.16 -6.55
C ASP A 99 10.83 -2.76 -7.13
N VAL A 100 11.79 -2.11 -7.79
CA VAL A 100 11.62 -0.84 -8.49
C VAL A 100 11.29 -1.09 -9.96
N ILE A 101 10.23 -0.44 -10.43
CA ILE A 101 9.74 -0.51 -11.80
C ILE A 101 9.61 0.91 -12.33
N THR A 102 10.16 1.20 -13.50
CA THR A 102 9.97 2.49 -14.15
C THR A 102 9.01 2.35 -15.32
N GLN A 103 8.21 3.38 -15.56
CA GLN A 103 7.30 3.45 -16.69
C GLN A 103 7.42 4.84 -17.31
N MET A 104 7.99 4.91 -18.51
CA MET A 104 8.12 6.14 -19.28
C MET A 104 7.16 6.11 -20.47
N GLN A 105 6.54 7.25 -20.78
CA GLN A 105 5.68 7.36 -21.96
C GLN A 105 6.40 8.12 -23.07
N CYS A 106 6.67 7.42 -24.15
CA CYS A 106 7.32 7.97 -25.34
C CYS A 106 6.27 8.16 -26.44
N GLY A 107 5.61 9.32 -26.40
CA GLY A 107 4.52 9.65 -27.32
C GLY A 107 3.34 8.70 -27.15
N THR A 108 3.17 7.77 -28.10
CA THR A 108 2.13 6.73 -28.06
C THR A 108 2.61 5.40 -27.48
N THR A 109 3.92 5.22 -27.31
CA THR A 109 4.52 3.98 -26.81
C THR A 109 4.79 4.10 -25.31
N GLN A 110 4.41 3.07 -24.56
CA GLN A 110 4.80 2.93 -23.15
C GLN A 110 6.04 2.04 -23.07
N VAL A 111 7.05 2.48 -22.33
CA VAL A 111 8.28 1.72 -22.08
C VAL A 111 8.37 1.44 -20.58
N VAL A 112 8.55 0.17 -20.23
CA VAL A 112 8.63 -0.28 -18.85
C VAL A 112 10.05 -0.76 -18.57
N GLY A 113 10.68 -0.17 -17.57
CA GLY A 113 12.00 -0.53 -17.07
C GLY A 113 11.91 -1.50 -15.89
N LEU A 114 12.65 -2.59 -15.97
CA LEU A 114 12.76 -3.61 -14.93
C LEU A 114 14.24 -3.94 -14.74
N VAL A 115 14.68 -4.02 -13.48
CA VAL A 115 16.10 -4.26 -13.15
C VAL A 115 16.61 -5.57 -13.76
N GLY A 116 15.92 -6.68 -13.51
CA GLY A 116 16.25 -7.97 -14.13
C GLY A 116 16.02 -8.07 -15.65
N GLY A 117 15.44 -7.03 -16.28
CA GLY A 117 15.18 -6.97 -17.72
C GLY A 117 16.29 -6.28 -18.52
N GLY A 118 17.29 -5.70 -17.86
CA GLY A 118 18.36 -4.91 -18.50
C GLY A 118 17.90 -3.57 -19.07
N THR A 119 16.67 -3.15 -18.74
CA THR A 119 16.09 -1.86 -19.17
C THR A 119 16.10 -0.80 -18.06
N LEU A 120 16.47 -1.21 -16.85
CA LEU A 120 16.66 -0.37 -15.67
C LEU A 120 17.89 -0.89 -14.93
N ALA A 121 18.73 0.00 -14.44
CA ALA A 121 19.80 -0.31 -13.50
C ALA A 121 19.82 0.75 -12.40
N ILE A 122 20.09 0.34 -11.18
CA ILE A 122 20.13 1.24 -10.03
C ILE A 122 21.36 0.89 -9.21
N GLU A 123 22.31 1.82 -9.11
CA GLU A 123 23.54 1.65 -8.35
C GLU A 123 23.69 2.77 -7.34
N GLU A 124 24.41 2.50 -6.25
CA GLU A 124 24.77 3.56 -5.33
C GLU A 124 25.86 4.46 -5.95
N LEU A 125 25.75 5.79 -5.75
CA LEU A 125 26.68 6.75 -6.34
C LEU A 125 28.14 6.60 -5.83
N ASP A 126 28.33 6.05 -4.63
CA ASP A 126 29.67 5.86 -4.03
C ASP A 126 30.41 4.65 -4.63
N ASP A 127 29.67 3.68 -5.18
CA ASP A 127 30.22 2.43 -5.74
C ASP A 127 30.40 2.49 -7.28
N LEU A 128 30.06 3.62 -7.92
CA LEU A 128 30.19 3.80 -9.37
C LEU A 128 31.64 3.71 -9.84
N ASP A 129 31.96 2.67 -10.61
CA ASP A 129 33.29 2.47 -11.22
C ASP A 129 33.27 2.71 -12.74
N ASP A 130 32.44 1.97 -13.49
CA ASP A 130 32.32 2.08 -14.96
C ASP A 130 30.87 1.80 -15.44
N GLY A 131 30.02 2.84 -15.33
CA GLY A 131 28.59 2.76 -15.65
C GLY A 131 27.72 2.39 -14.46
N ILE A 132 26.40 2.42 -14.65
CA ILE A 132 25.42 2.06 -13.62
C ILE A 132 25.04 0.59 -13.82
N ALA A 133 25.46 -0.26 -12.89
CA ALA A 133 25.05 -1.65 -12.77
C ALA A 133 23.93 -1.81 -11.71
N ASP A 134 23.27 -2.96 -11.67
CA ASP A 134 22.31 -3.22 -10.59
C ASP A 134 23.03 -3.47 -9.26
N GLY A 135 22.79 -2.58 -8.28
CA GLY A 135 23.36 -2.57 -6.93
C GLY A 135 22.54 -3.33 -5.88
N GLY A 136 21.50 -4.07 -6.27
CA GLY A 136 20.75 -5.02 -5.42
C GLY A 136 19.81 -4.42 -4.37
N SER A 137 20.20 -3.36 -3.64
CA SER A 137 19.29 -2.70 -2.69
C SER A 137 19.60 -1.22 -2.48
N MET A 138 18.54 -0.44 -2.26
CA MET A 138 18.57 0.96 -1.89
C MET A 138 18.42 1.11 -0.37
N ALA A 139 19.42 1.70 0.27
CA ALA A 139 19.41 2.08 1.67
C ALA A 139 18.94 3.53 1.85
N ILE A 140 18.47 3.85 3.06
CA ILE A 140 18.15 5.22 3.43
C ILE A 140 19.40 6.10 3.51
N ASP A 141 19.22 7.39 3.24
CA ASP A 141 20.28 8.43 3.35
C ASP A 141 21.48 8.24 2.41
N ARG A 142 21.34 7.39 1.38
CA ARG A 142 22.32 7.23 0.29
C ARG A 142 21.73 7.73 -1.03
N GLY A 143 22.60 8.19 -1.92
CA GLY A 143 22.24 8.60 -3.28
C GLY A 143 22.49 7.47 -4.26
N TYR A 144 21.58 7.30 -5.22
CA TYR A 144 21.63 6.26 -6.23
C TYR A 144 21.57 6.87 -7.62
N GLY A 145 22.35 6.33 -8.55
CA GLY A 145 22.18 6.54 -9.98
C GLY A 145 21.19 5.52 -10.51
N MET A 146 20.11 5.98 -11.12
CA MET A 146 19.09 5.17 -11.77
C MET A 146 19.19 5.37 -13.27
N GLN A 147 19.64 4.36 -14.00
CA GLN A 147 19.72 4.38 -15.45
C GLN A 147 18.51 3.69 -16.06
N ILE A 148 17.75 4.40 -16.87
CA ILE A 148 16.66 3.85 -17.69
C ILE A 148 17.16 3.78 -19.13
N THR A 149 17.15 2.59 -19.70
CA THR A 149 17.59 2.38 -21.08
C THR A 149 16.67 3.11 -22.05
N GLY A 150 17.24 3.88 -22.97
CA GLY A 150 16.49 4.63 -23.97
C GLY A 150 15.70 3.75 -24.93
N ASN A 151 14.64 4.31 -25.50
CA ASN A 151 13.90 3.70 -26.60
C ASN A 151 13.83 4.69 -27.77
N ALA A 152 13.97 4.17 -29.00
CA ALA A 152 13.90 4.96 -30.22
C ALA A 152 12.59 5.78 -30.36
N ASP A 153 11.47 5.31 -29.80
CA ASP A 153 10.19 6.04 -29.81
C ASP A 153 10.24 7.31 -28.94
N CYS A 154 11.22 7.42 -28.05
CA CYS A 154 11.46 8.60 -27.22
C CYS A 154 12.31 9.65 -27.94
N ASN A 155 12.89 9.30 -29.09
CA ASN A 155 13.79 10.18 -29.83
C ASN A 155 13.02 11.35 -30.43
N GLY A 156 13.51 12.56 -30.19
CA GLY A 156 12.89 13.80 -30.68
C GLY A 156 11.72 14.30 -29.84
N LEU A 157 11.39 13.63 -28.73
CA LEU A 157 10.51 14.20 -27.70
C LEU A 157 11.30 15.15 -26.81
N THR A 158 10.66 16.28 -26.47
CA THR A 158 11.18 17.27 -25.52
C THR A 158 10.63 17.07 -24.11
N GLU A 159 9.55 16.29 -23.97
CA GLU A 159 8.91 16.01 -22.70
C GLU A 159 8.58 14.52 -22.62
N ILE A 160 9.07 13.85 -21.58
CA ILE A 160 8.83 12.42 -21.34
C ILE A 160 8.36 12.25 -19.89
N PRO A 161 7.08 11.94 -19.65
CA PRO A 161 6.61 11.64 -18.31
C PRO A 161 7.07 10.25 -17.89
N VAL A 162 7.66 10.17 -16.70
CA VAL A 162 8.18 8.96 -16.07
C VAL A 162 7.49 8.74 -14.74
N TYR A 163 7.07 7.50 -14.52
CA TYR A 163 6.57 7.01 -13.25
C TYR A 163 7.57 6.02 -12.68
N ILE A 164 7.98 6.22 -11.44
CA ILE A 164 8.83 5.31 -10.68
C ILE A 164 7.91 4.66 -9.65
N HIS A 165 7.70 3.36 -9.80
CA HIS A 165 6.89 2.54 -8.91
C HIS A 165 7.82 1.70 -8.04
N VAL A 166 7.54 1.67 -6.74
CA VAL A 166 8.17 0.73 -5.83
C VAL A 166 7.11 -0.25 -5.35
N LYS A 167 7.38 -1.54 -5.48
CA LYS A 167 6.41 -2.58 -5.10
C LYS A 167 6.13 -2.53 -3.60
N GLY A 168 4.84 -2.49 -3.25
CA GLY A 168 4.41 -2.37 -1.85
C GLY A 168 4.64 -0.99 -1.26
N ALA A 169 4.93 0.01 -2.10
CA ALA A 169 5.19 1.38 -1.71
C ALA A 169 4.55 2.35 -2.70
N GLY A 170 4.70 3.65 -2.41
CA GLY A 170 4.17 4.71 -3.26
C GLY A 170 4.85 4.83 -4.62
N SER A 171 4.21 5.58 -5.50
CA SER A 171 4.74 5.93 -6.82
C SER A 171 5.19 7.39 -6.86
N THR A 172 6.27 7.66 -7.60
CA THR A 172 6.76 9.01 -7.87
C THR A 172 6.57 9.31 -9.35
N TYR A 173 6.07 10.50 -9.63
CA TYR A 173 5.92 11.02 -10.98
C TYR A 173 6.97 12.09 -11.22
N GLU A 174 7.61 12.02 -12.37
CA GLU A 174 8.62 12.98 -12.80
C GLU A 174 8.42 13.29 -14.29
N LEU A 175 8.67 14.54 -14.69
CA LEU A 175 8.60 14.95 -16.10
C LEU A 175 10.02 15.27 -16.57
N LEU A 176 10.56 14.44 -17.45
CA LEU A 176 11.84 14.73 -18.08
C LEU A 176 11.66 15.80 -19.15
N GLN A 177 12.35 16.92 -19.02
CA GLN A 177 12.39 18.01 -19.98
C GLN A 177 13.72 18.00 -20.71
N ILE A 178 13.70 17.71 -22.01
CA ILE A 178 14.90 17.53 -22.82
C ILE A 178 15.05 18.73 -23.74
N ASP A 179 15.89 19.67 -23.34
CA ASP A 179 16.23 20.86 -24.13
C ASP A 179 17.39 20.60 -25.11
N ASP A 180 18.32 19.73 -24.72
CA ASP A 180 19.48 19.31 -25.52
C ASP A 180 19.67 17.79 -25.39
N ARG A 181 20.09 17.13 -26.47
CA ARG A 181 20.35 15.67 -26.51
C ARG A 181 21.84 15.35 -26.58
N THR A 182 22.69 16.28 -26.16
CA THR A 182 24.11 15.99 -25.95
C THR A 182 24.30 15.14 -24.70
N ASP A 183 25.31 14.28 -24.72
CA ASP A 183 25.77 13.58 -23.54
C ASP A 183 26.01 14.54 -22.35
N GLY A 184 25.48 14.18 -21.18
CA GLY A 184 25.51 14.99 -19.96
C GLY A 184 24.52 16.16 -19.92
N ALA A 185 23.62 16.32 -20.90
CA ALA A 185 22.59 17.35 -20.85
C ALA A 185 21.61 17.09 -19.70
N ALA A 186 21.30 18.13 -18.93
CA ALA A 186 20.32 18.05 -17.84
C ALA A 186 18.91 17.83 -18.41
N ILE A 187 18.14 16.96 -17.75
CA ILE A 187 16.77 16.62 -18.16
C ILE A 187 15.70 16.99 -17.12
N ILE A 188 16.09 17.69 -16.05
CA ILE A 188 15.28 18.18 -14.92
C ILE A 188 15.88 19.50 -14.40
#